data_AF-A0A3D5YHS7-F1
#
_entry.id   AF-A0A3D5YHS7-F1
#
_cell.length_a   1.000
_cell.length_b   1.000
_cell.length_c   1.000
_cell.angle_alpha   90.00
_cell.angle_beta   90.00
_cell.angle_gamma   90.00
#
_symmetry.space_group_name_H-M   'P 1'
#
loop_
_entity.id
_entity.type
_entity.pdbx_description
1 polymer ?
#
loop_
_entity_poly.entity_id
_entity_poly.type
_entity_poly.pdbx_seq_one_letter_code
_entity_poly.pdbx_strand_id
1 'polypeptide(L)'
;METCENIIKTEAKKIFPNQNENFINTPTKLNPEKSEEGKEFHKRLTSKEPDFLVVIAYGKIIPENILDIAKIAPINVHGSILPKYR
;
A
#
# COMPACT_ATOMS: atom_id res chain seq x y z
N MET A 1 -15.73 -3.24 19.70
CA MET A 1 -16.14 -2.63 18.42
C MET A 1 -15.71 -3.56 17.31
N GLU A 2 -16.66 -4.12 16.58
CA GLU A 2 -16.40 -4.95 15.41
C GLU A 2 -15.69 -4.07 14.36
N THR A 3 -14.52 -4.50 13.89
CA THR A 3 -13.79 -3.74 12.88
C THR A 3 -14.40 -4.06 11.52
N CYS A 4 -15.13 -3.12 10.93
CA CYS A 4 -15.59 -3.25 9.55
C CYS A 4 -14.36 -3.45 8.65
N GLU A 5 -14.38 -4.51 7.83
CA GLU A 5 -13.32 -4.76 6.86
C GLU A 5 -13.24 -3.58 5.88
N ASN A 6 -12.02 -3.14 5.53
CA ASN A 6 -11.82 -2.02 4.63
C ASN A 6 -12.46 -2.31 3.26
N ILE A 7 -13.32 -1.41 2.77
CA ILE A 7 -14.06 -1.58 1.50
C ILE A 7 -13.14 -1.88 0.32
N ILE A 8 -11.94 -1.27 0.26
CA ILE A 8 -10.95 -1.53 -0.80
C ILE A 8 -10.51 -3.00 -0.75
N LYS A 9 -10.31 -3.55 0.46
CA LYS A 9 -9.91 -4.93 0.66
C LYS A 9 -11.03 -5.89 0.27
N THR A 10 -12.26 -5.59 0.68
CA THR A 10 -13.45 -6.39 0.36
C THR A 10 -13.71 -6.41 -1.15
N GLU A 11 -13.65 -5.26 -1.83
CA GLU A 11 -13.83 -5.19 -3.29
C GLU A 11 -12.68 -5.86 -4.05
N ALA A 12 -11.43 -5.68 -3.62
CA ALA A 12 -10.29 -6.36 -4.23
C ALA A 12 -10.42 -7.90 -4.19
N LYS A 13 -10.90 -8.46 -3.06
CA LYS A 13 -11.17 -9.91 -2.94
C LYS A 13 -12.26 -10.39 -3.92
N LYS A 14 -13.30 -9.58 -4.17
CA LYS A 14 -14.36 -9.92 -5.12
C LYS A 14 -13.86 -9.90 -6.57
N ILE A 15 -13.01 -8.93 -6.91
CA ILE A 15 -12.46 -8.79 -8.26
C ILE A 15 -11.44 -9.90 -8.55
N PHE A 16 -10.70 -10.34 -7.54
CA PHE A 16 -9.64 -11.34 -7.67
C PHE A 16 -9.89 -12.59 -6.80
N PRO A 17 -10.96 -13.37 -7.06
CA PRO A 17 -11.42 -14.43 -6.16
C PRO A 17 -10.47 -15.64 -6.06
N ASN A 18 -9.62 -15.86 -7.07
CA ASN A 18 -8.71 -17.01 -7.15
C ASN A 18 -7.23 -16.64 -6.90
N GLN A 19 -6.95 -15.43 -6.41
CA GLN A 19 -5.58 -15.06 -6.03
C GLN A 19 -5.26 -15.58 -4.63
N ASN A 20 -4.04 -16.06 -4.43
CA ASN A 20 -3.56 -16.48 -3.10
C ASN A 20 -3.74 -15.34 -2.08
N GLU A 21 -4.01 -15.67 -0.82
CA GLU A 21 -4.15 -14.67 0.28
C GLU A 21 -2.96 -13.70 0.36
N ASN A 22 -1.79 -14.13 -0.12
CA ASN A 22 -0.56 -13.33 -0.23
C ASN A 22 -0.63 -12.15 -1.22
N PHE A 23 -1.66 -12.08 -2.08
CA PHE A 23 -1.85 -10.98 -3.04
C PHE A 23 -2.36 -9.70 -2.36
N ILE A 24 -3.16 -9.85 -1.30
CA ILE A 24 -3.74 -8.74 -0.56
C ILE A 24 -3.12 -8.68 0.83
N ASN A 25 -2.34 -7.64 1.09
CA ASN A 25 -1.62 -7.49 2.35
C ASN A 25 -1.86 -6.11 2.96
N THR A 26 -1.98 -6.06 4.28
CA THR A 26 -2.32 -4.83 5.01
C THR A 26 -1.33 -4.63 6.15
N PRO A 27 -0.07 -4.25 5.84
CA PRO A 27 0.96 -4.13 6.86
C PRO A 27 0.59 -3.04 7.87
N THR A 28 0.77 -3.32 9.15
CA THR A 28 0.52 -2.32 10.21
C THR A 28 1.69 -1.36 10.34
N LYS A 29 2.91 -1.86 10.10
CA LYS A 29 4.18 -1.11 10.14
C LYS A 29 4.89 -1.21 8.79
N LEU A 30 5.20 -0.06 8.19
CA LEU A 30 5.89 0.01 6.89
C LEU A 30 7.39 0.23 7.00
N ASN A 31 7.88 0.78 8.12
CA ASN A 31 9.27 1.16 8.23
C ASN A 31 10.15 -0.09 8.46
N PRO A 32 11.03 -0.45 7.50
CA PRO A 32 11.86 -1.65 7.62
C PRO A 32 12.95 -1.52 8.68
N GLU A 33 13.39 -0.31 9.02
CA GLU A 33 14.37 -0.10 10.10
C GLU A 33 13.76 -0.31 11.50
N LYS A 34 12.44 -0.11 11.62
CA LYS A 34 11.73 -0.11 12.90
C LYS A 34 10.93 -1.38 13.18
N SER A 35 10.77 -2.28 12.21
CA SER A 35 9.96 -3.49 12.38
C SER A 35 10.29 -4.59 11.39
N GLU A 36 10.18 -5.84 11.84
CA GLU A 36 10.36 -7.02 10.98
C GLU A 36 9.25 -7.12 9.91
N GLU A 37 8.00 -6.81 10.26
CA GLU A 37 6.88 -6.70 9.31
C GLU A 37 7.22 -5.71 8.17
N GLY A 38 7.80 -4.56 8.50
CA GLY A 38 8.25 -3.58 7.52
C GLY A 38 9.36 -4.10 6.61
N LYS A 39 10.33 -4.88 7.15
CA LYS A 39 11.40 -5.50 6.33
C LYS A 39 10.84 -6.52 5.37
N GLU A 40 9.93 -7.37 5.85
CA GLU A 40 9.27 -8.38 5.02
C GLU A 40 8.44 -7.73 3.91
N PHE A 41 7.66 -6.69 4.26
CA PHE A 41 6.88 -5.93 3.31
C PHE A 41 7.76 -5.27 2.24
N HIS A 42 8.83 -4.59 2.66
CA HIS A 42 9.79 -3.97 1.76
C HIS A 42 10.41 -5.01 0.82
N LYS A 43 10.95 -6.11 1.35
CA LYS A 43 11.55 -7.19 0.55
C LYS A 43 10.59 -7.75 -0.48
N ARG A 44 9.33 -7.97 -0.10
CA ARG A 44 8.29 -8.44 -1.02
C ARG A 44 7.97 -7.42 -2.09
N LEU A 45 7.88 -6.14 -1.74
CA LEU A 45 7.56 -5.08 -2.70
C LEU A 45 8.71 -4.90 -3.70
N THR A 46 9.95 -4.90 -3.24
CA THR A 46 11.16 -4.83 -4.08
C THR A 46 11.21 -6.01 -5.07
N SER A 47 10.90 -7.24 -4.65
CA SER A 47 10.94 -8.41 -5.54
C SER A 47 9.87 -8.42 -6.63
N LYS A 48 8.87 -7.53 -6.55
CA LYS A 48 7.87 -7.33 -7.60
C LYS A 48 8.30 -6.34 -8.66
N GLU A 49 9.36 -5.57 -8.39
CA GLU A 49 9.92 -4.57 -9.29
C GLU A 49 8.86 -3.66 -9.97
N PRO A 50 7.96 -3.02 -9.20
CA PRO A 50 6.83 -2.31 -9.76
C PRO A 50 7.25 -1.07 -10.54
N ASP A 51 6.61 -0.82 -11.68
CA ASP A 51 6.79 0.44 -12.41
C ASP A 51 6.15 1.61 -11.65
N PHE A 52 4.98 1.38 -11.04
CA PHE A 52 4.21 2.39 -10.30
C PHE A 52 3.75 1.88 -8.94
N LEU A 53 3.66 2.79 -7.97
CA LEU A 53 2.98 2.56 -6.70
C LEU A 53 1.78 3.49 -6.58
N VAL A 54 0.57 2.95 -6.50
CA VAL A 54 -0.65 3.75 -6.40
C VAL A 54 -1.16 3.76 -4.97
N VAL A 55 -1.23 4.95 -4.37
CA VAL A 55 -1.66 5.17 -3.00
C VAL A 55 -3.07 5.75 -3.00
N ILE A 56 -3.99 5.08 -2.32
CA ILE A 56 -5.40 5.47 -2.21
C ILE A 56 -5.83 5.33 -0.75
N ALA A 57 -6.24 6.44 -0.13
CA ALA A 57 -6.83 6.48 1.21
C ALA A 57 -6.05 5.69 2.29
N TYR A 58 -4.70 5.70 2.23
CA TYR A 58 -3.87 4.88 3.12
C TYR A 58 -3.85 5.37 4.58
N GLY A 59 -3.91 6.69 4.79
CA GLY A 59 -4.04 7.30 6.13
C GLY A 59 -2.80 7.27 7.02
N LYS A 60 -1.64 6.82 6.52
CA LYS A 60 -0.35 6.87 7.21
C LYS A 60 0.73 7.46 6.32
N ILE A 61 1.79 7.97 6.93
CA ILE A 61 3.00 8.39 6.21
C ILE A 61 3.71 7.15 5.68
N ILE A 62 4.00 7.13 4.38
CA ILE A 62 4.77 6.08 3.72
C ILE A 62 6.26 6.46 3.81
N PRO A 63 7.13 5.56 4.30
CA PRO A 63 8.58 5.80 4.31
C PRO A 63 9.14 6.04 2.90
N GLU A 64 10.12 6.92 2.77
CA GLU A 64 10.76 7.27 1.49
C GLU A 64 11.33 6.03 0.76
N ASN A 65 12.01 5.14 1.50
CA ASN A 65 12.53 3.90 0.93
C ASN A 65 11.47 2.94 0.36
N ILE A 66 10.20 3.07 0.74
CA ILE A 66 9.10 2.33 0.11
C ILE A 66 8.65 3.03 -1.18
N LEU A 67 8.63 4.37 -1.19
CA LEU A 67 8.27 5.17 -2.36
C LEU A 67 9.29 5.00 -3.50
N ASP A 68 10.57 4.89 -3.14
CA ASP A 68 11.69 4.74 -4.08
C ASP A 68 11.73 3.36 -4.78
N ILE A 69 10.92 2.40 -4.33
CA ILE A 69 10.82 1.08 -4.99
C ILE A 69 10.15 1.17 -6.37
N ALA A 70 9.29 2.18 -6.58
CA ALA A 70 8.66 2.39 -7.88
C ALA A 70 9.71 2.81 -8.93
N LYS A 71 9.82 2.05 -10.03
CA LYS A 71 10.80 2.38 -11.10
C LYS A 71 10.50 3.73 -11.78
N ILE A 72 9.22 4.10 -11.90
CA ILE A 72 8.78 5.31 -12.59
C ILE A 72 8.28 6.35 -11.58
N ALA A 73 7.20 6.03 -10.84
CA ALA A 73 6.64 6.97 -9.88
C ALA A 73 5.72 6.33 -8.82
N PRO A 74 5.78 6.81 -7.57
CA PRO A 74 4.66 6.72 -6.65
C PRO A 74 3.59 7.77 -6.99
N ILE A 75 2.34 7.35 -7.11
CA ILE A 75 1.18 8.19 -7.46
C ILE A 75 0.20 8.18 -6.29
N ASN A 76 -0.13 9.35 -5.77
CA ASN A 76 -1.13 9.50 -4.70
C ASN A 76 -2.45 10.04 -5.25
N VAL A 77 -3.55 9.34 -4.99
CA VAL A 77 -4.90 9.79 -5.31
C VAL A 77 -5.42 10.61 -4.16
N HIS A 78 -5.71 11.88 -4.40
CA HIS A 78 -6.27 12.78 -3.42
C HIS A 78 -7.75 13.08 -3.70
N GLY A 79 -8.57 13.12 -2.66
CA GLY A 79 -10.01 13.36 -2.75
C GLY A 79 -10.40 14.83 -2.88
N SER A 80 -9.45 15.72 -3.18
CA SER A 80 -9.67 17.17 -3.21
C SER A 80 -8.89 17.83 -4.37
N ILE A 81 -9.15 19.13 -4.59
CA ILE A 81 -8.60 19.90 -5.72
C ILE A 81 -7.24 20.52 -5.35
N LEU A 82 -6.15 19.84 -5.66
CA LEU A 82 -4.81 20.36 -5.41
C LEU A 82 -4.50 21.67 -6.20
N PRO A 83 -3.71 22.60 -5.64
CA PRO A 83 -3.09 22.55 -4.31
C PRO A 83 -4.04 22.95 -3.16
N LYS A 84 -5.33 23.19 -3.44
CA LYS A 84 -6.32 23.53 -2.41
C LYS A 84 -6.69 22.25 -1.62
N TYR A 85 -6.88 22.38 -0.31
CA TYR A 85 -7.40 21.30 0.56
C TYR A 85 -6.55 20.01 0.62
N ARG A 86 -5.21 20.15 0.64
CA ARG A 86 -4.25 19.05 0.82
C ARG A 86 -4.36 18.38 2.20
#